data_AF-A1SKC3-F1
#
_entry.id   AF-A1SKC3-F1
#
_cell.length_a   1.000
_cell.length_b   1.000
_cell.length_c   1.000
_cell.angle_alpha   90.00
_cell.angle_beta   90.00
_cell.angle_gamma   90.00
#
_symmetry.space_group_name_H-M   'P 1'
#
loop_
_entity.id
_entity.type
_entity.pdbx_description
1 polymer ?
#
loop_
_entity_poly.entity_id
_entity_poly.type
_entity_poly.pdbx_seq_one_letter_code
_entity_poly.pdbx_strand_id
1 'polypeptide(L)'
;MRSRRPWQRSTFCDRVLVAHDYVPGYPTDLRSRAMVTRDAAGPYGDFEGRAARVVARATGLHTFIQDDNRSPRTPDLRMEDLGRIVGVGEVVTTTDGARAQQLRAFSNGELEFERKELRGTWWVTVTPLARRVGLERTLVDAFSKLEARGDHTRVSPLHPELFPEIAELALLGLTEISCNPTPQDGPGKIHGLPEGIGGPVAIDWDGCAAWISEFLRSDRCRGKVEKLQGAGESHLYVGVTGADPWPVHQALEILGSEVPLPAPDLPDGLTHLWIDDAEFPSCRRPREAARRRPRSCPVADMSSAR
;
A
#
# COMPACT_ATOMS: atom_id res chain seq x y z
N MET A 1 42.92 14.46 -51.07
CA MET A 1 42.85 14.44 -49.60
C MET A 1 41.42 14.18 -49.15
N ARG A 2 41.13 13.06 -48.48
CA ARG A 2 39.90 12.83 -47.70
C ARG A 2 40.27 12.01 -46.47
N SER A 3 40.08 12.59 -45.28
CA SER A 3 40.44 11.96 -44.00
C SER A 3 39.37 10.94 -43.61
N ARG A 4 39.79 9.68 -43.40
CA ARG A 4 38.97 8.66 -42.72
C ARG A 4 39.25 8.75 -41.22
N ARG A 5 38.24 9.05 -40.41
CA ARG A 5 38.35 8.89 -38.95
C ARG A 5 38.15 7.40 -38.59
N PRO A 6 38.93 6.83 -37.65
CA PRO A 6 38.74 5.45 -37.21
C PRO A 6 37.57 5.34 -36.25
N TRP A 7 36.90 4.18 -36.27
CA TRP A 7 35.88 3.81 -35.28
C TRP A 7 36.57 3.58 -33.93
N GLN A 8 36.30 4.43 -32.95
CA GLN A 8 36.67 4.13 -31.55
C GLN A 8 35.73 3.04 -31.03
N ARG A 9 36.29 1.87 -30.70
CA ARG A 9 35.60 0.90 -29.86
C ARG A 9 35.39 1.53 -28.49
N SER A 10 34.14 1.82 -28.14
CA SER A 10 33.78 2.04 -26.74
C SER A 10 34.08 0.76 -25.98
N THR A 11 35.02 0.83 -25.03
CA THR A 11 35.23 -0.24 -24.06
C THR A 11 33.99 -0.31 -23.19
N PHE A 12 33.11 -1.26 -23.50
CA PHE A 12 32.04 -1.69 -22.61
C PHE A 12 32.71 -2.03 -21.27
N CYS A 13 32.34 -1.34 -20.20
CA CYS A 13 32.91 -1.65 -18.89
C CYS A 13 32.42 -3.04 -18.48
N ASP A 14 33.34 -4.01 -18.49
CA ASP A 14 33.20 -5.27 -17.75
C ASP A 14 33.13 -4.97 -16.25
N ARG A 15 31.96 -4.49 -15.81
CA ARG A 15 31.49 -4.84 -14.47
C ARG A 15 31.24 -6.33 -14.52
N VAL A 16 32.22 -7.06 -14.00
CA VAL A 16 32.01 -8.41 -13.45
C VAL A 16 30.86 -8.28 -12.46
N LEU A 17 29.65 -8.54 -12.95
CA LEU A 17 28.53 -8.88 -12.10
C LEU A 17 29.01 -10.13 -11.36
N VAL A 18 29.29 -9.99 -10.07
CA VAL A 18 29.39 -11.14 -9.19
C VAL A 18 28.05 -11.84 -9.32
N ALA A 19 28.05 -12.98 -10.01
CA ALA A 19 26.85 -13.77 -10.18
C ALA A 19 26.43 -14.21 -8.78
N HIS A 20 25.45 -13.52 -8.22
CA HIS A 20 24.67 -14.07 -7.13
C HIS A 20 23.98 -15.29 -7.74
N ASP A 21 24.32 -16.47 -7.22
CA ASP A 21 23.79 -17.75 -7.71
C ASP A 21 22.26 -17.63 -7.83
N TYR A 22 21.73 -17.92 -9.02
CA TYR A 22 20.29 -17.85 -9.25
C TYR A 22 19.58 -18.83 -8.32
N VAL A 23 18.69 -18.31 -7.48
CA VAL A 23 17.84 -19.11 -6.60
C VAL A 23 16.43 -19.13 -7.20
N PRO A 24 15.91 -20.30 -7.62
CA PRO A 24 14.54 -20.41 -8.14
C PRO A 24 13.50 -19.80 -7.20
N GLY A 25 12.58 -19.00 -7.76
CA GLY A 25 11.58 -18.28 -6.97
C GLY A 25 12.11 -17.05 -6.20
N TYR A 26 13.30 -16.56 -6.54
CA TYR A 26 13.84 -15.27 -6.09
C TYR A 26 14.35 -14.47 -7.31
N PRO A 27 14.02 -13.18 -7.41
CA PRO A 27 14.46 -12.36 -8.53
C PRO A 27 15.92 -11.93 -8.36
N THR A 28 16.61 -11.71 -9.47
CA THR A 28 17.89 -10.98 -9.47
C THR A 28 17.60 -9.47 -9.46
N ASP A 29 17.87 -8.82 -8.34
CA ASP A 29 17.70 -7.37 -8.20
C ASP A 29 18.92 -6.63 -8.77
N LEU A 30 18.72 -5.89 -9.87
CA LEU A 30 19.75 -5.08 -10.51
C LEU A 30 19.72 -3.61 -10.03
N ARG A 31 18.75 -3.24 -9.19
CA ARG A 31 18.65 -1.87 -8.64
C ARG A 31 19.84 -1.58 -7.74
N SER A 32 20.21 -0.31 -7.63
CA SER A 32 21.27 0.09 -6.70
C SER A 32 20.82 -0.08 -5.25
N ARG A 33 21.74 -0.37 -4.32
CA ARG A 33 21.43 -0.45 -2.88
C ARG A 33 20.69 0.80 -2.36
N ALA A 34 21.02 1.98 -2.88
CA ALA A 34 20.35 3.23 -2.51
C ALA A 34 18.88 3.27 -2.94
N MET A 35 18.53 2.69 -4.09
CA MET A 35 17.14 2.54 -4.53
C MET A 35 16.41 1.53 -3.63
N VAL A 36 16.97 0.33 -3.45
CA VAL A 36 16.37 -0.70 -2.59
C VAL A 36 16.10 -0.17 -1.16
N THR A 37 17.04 0.58 -0.56
CA THR A 37 16.83 1.21 0.75
C THR A 37 15.75 2.31 0.73
N ARG A 38 15.71 3.16 -0.31
CA ARG A 38 14.68 4.19 -0.47
C ARG A 38 13.30 3.57 -0.62
N ASP A 39 13.18 2.53 -1.43
CA ASP A 39 11.91 1.89 -1.78
C ASP A 39 11.41 1.05 -0.59
N ALA A 40 12.30 0.35 0.13
CA ALA A 40 12.01 -0.29 1.41
C ALA A 40 11.56 0.68 2.53
N ALA A 41 11.91 1.97 2.44
CA ALA A 41 11.45 3.03 3.34
C ALA A 41 10.15 3.72 2.86
N GLY A 42 9.58 3.29 1.72
CA GLY A 42 8.28 3.73 1.24
C GLY A 42 7.12 3.23 2.10
N PRO A 43 5.91 3.81 1.96
CA PRO A 43 4.74 3.43 2.77
C PRO A 43 4.31 1.96 2.61
N TYR A 44 4.70 1.31 1.51
CA TYR A 44 4.41 -0.11 1.20
C TYR A 44 5.67 -1.00 1.25
N GLY A 45 6.79 -0.46 1.73
CA GLY A 45 8.11 -1.09 1.62
C GLY A 45 8.51 -1.38 0.17
N ASP A 46 9.41 -2.35 -0.01
CA ASP A 46 9.89 -2.80 -1.32
C ASP A 46 8.84 -3.67 -2.03
N PHE A 47 7.75 -3.02 -2.45
CA PHE A 47 6.62 -3.64 -3.15
C PHE A 47 7.05 -4.23 -4.51
N GLU A 48 7.96 -3.59 -5.22
CA GLU A 48 8.55 -4.11 -6.47
C GLU A 48 9.33 -5.41 -6.23
N GLY A 49 10.19 -5.46 -5.20
CA GLY A 49 10.85 -6.71 -4.79
C GLY A 49 9.88 -7.78 -4.28
N ARG A 50 8.69 -7.41 -3.78
CA ARG A 50 7.61 -8.34 -3.42
C ARG A 50 6.94 -8.91 -4.66
N ALA A 51 6.52 -8.05 -5.59
CA ALA A 51 5.92 -8.42 -6.88
C ALA A 51 6.84 -9.34 -7.68
N ALA A 52 8.12 -8.98 -7.82
CA ALA A 52 9.12 -9.78 -8.52
C ALA A 52 9.32 -11.18 -7.92
N ARG A 53 9.24 -11.33 -6.58
CA ARG A 53 9.25 -12.64 -5.91
C ARG A 53 7.99 -13.46 -6.21
N VAL A 54 6.81 -12.84 -6.24
CA VAL A 54 5.55 -13.53 -6.55
C VAL A 54 5.58 -14.04 -7.99
N VAL A 55 5.94 -13.18 -8.95
CA VAL A 55 6.08 -13.54 -10.37
C VAL A 55 7.09 -14.68 -10.54
N ALA A 56 8.32 -14.55 -10.01
CA ALA A 56 9.35 -15.59 -10.12
C ALA A 56 8.93 -16.96 -9.55
N ARG A 57 8.08 -16.97 -8.53
CA ARG A 57 7.57 -18.21 -7.91
C ARG A 57 6.40 -18.81 -8.66
N ALA A 58 5.51 -17.97 -9.19
CA ALA A 58 4.31 -18.42 -9.90
C ALA A 58 4.63 -18.92 -11.32
N THR A 59 5.58 -18.28 -12.01
CA THR A 59 5.97 -18.67 -13.38
C THR A 59 7.17 -19.62 -13.43
N GLY A 60 8.03 -19.64 -12.40
CA GLY A 60 9.30 -20.37 -12.39
C GLY A 60 10.41 -19.71 -13.24
N LEU A 61 10.12 -18.58 -13.90
CA LEU A 61 11.04 -17.87 -14.80
C LEU A 61 12.13 -17.12 -14.02
N HIS A 62 13.31 -16.99 -14.61
CA HIS A 62 14.37 -16.15 -14.05
C HIS A 62 13.97 -14.69 -14.20
N THR A 63 13.46 -14.11 -13.11
CA THR A 63 12.97 -12.73 -13.07
C THR A 63 14.08 -11.78 -12.62
N PHE A 64 14.23 -10.66 -13.32
CA PHE A 64 15.13 -9.57 -13.00
C PHE A 64 14.33 -8.31 -12.68
N ILE A 65 14.73 -7.59 -11.63
CA ILE A 65 14.27 -6.22 -11.38
C ILE A 65 15.30 -5.30 -12.02
N GLN A 66 14.90 -4.50 -13.01
CA GLN A 66 15.86 -3.88 -13.95
C GLN A 66 15.69 -2.37 -14.17
N ASP A 67 14.65 -1.71 -13.66
CA ASP A 67 14.56 -0.26 -13.79
C ASP A 67 15.66 0.43 -12.96
N ASP A 68 16.66 0.97 -13.64
CA ASP A 68 17.72 1.80 -13.08
C ASP A 68 17.50 3.31 -13.35
N ASN A 69 16.26 3.67 -13.76
CA ASN A 69 15.79 5.01 -14.10
C ASN A 69 16.56 5.67 -15.27
N ARG A 70 17.31 4.93 -16.09
CA ARG A 70 18.04 5.49 -17.25
C ARG A 70 17.20 5.69 -18.51
N SER A 71 16.05 5.01 -18.62
CA SER A 71 15.14 5.15 -19.76
C SER A 71 13.69 5.10 -19.28
N PRO A 72 12.83 6.06 -19.68
CA PRO A 72 11.43 6.09 -19.27
C PRO A 72 10.60 4.93 -19.85
N ARG A 73 11.20 4.10 -20.73
CA ARG A 73 10.57 2.92 -21.35
C ARG A 73 11.17 1.59 -20.89
N THR A 74 12.11 1.57 -19.93
CA THR A 74 12.57 0.31 -19.34
C THR A 74 11.41 -0.33 -18.58
N PRO A 75 11.09 -1.61 -18.83
CA PRO A 75 10.13 -2.34 -18.00
C PRO A 75 10.71 -2.59 -16.60
N ASP A 76 9.93 -2.40 -15.55
CA ASP A 76 10.37 -2.62 -14.16
C ASP A 76 10.94 -4.06 -13.97
N LEU A 77 10.29 -5.05 -14.58
CA LEU A 77 10.65 -6.46 -14.57
C LEU A 77 11.02 -7.01 -15.97
N ARG A 78 11.96 -7.95 -16.00
CA ARG A 78 12.29 -8.80 -17.17
C ARG A 78 12.28 -10.26 -16.76
N MET A 79 11.68 -11.12 -17.57
CA MET A 79 11.57 -12.56 -17.31
C MET A 79 12.27 -13.35 -18.42
N GLU A 80 13.17 -14.25 -18.02
CA GLU A 80 13.94 -15.08 -18.94
C GLU A 80 13.70 -16.57 -18.70
N ASP A 81 13.60 -17.31 -19.81
CA ASP A 81 13.71 -18.77 -19.85
C ASP A 81 14.96 -19.16 -20.67
N LEU A 82 15.80 -20.03 -20.10
CA LEU A 82 17.07 -20.47 -20.69
C LEU A 82 17.94 -19.33 -21.29
N GLY A 83 17.94 -18.15 -20.64
CA GLY A 83 18.68 -16.96 -21.07
C GLY A 83 18.07 -16.20 -22.26
N ARG A 84 16.80 -16.46 -22.59
CA ARG A 84 16.01 -15.70 -23.57
C ARG A 84 14.91 -14.93 -22.86
N ILE A 85 14.75 -13.66 -23.19
CA ILE A 85 13.62 -12.86 -22.70
C ILE A 85 12.33 -13.45 -23.29
N VAL A 86 11.46 -13.94 -22.42
CA VAL A 86 10.11 -14.44 -22.79
C VAL A 86 9.03 -13.44 -22.42
N GLY A 87 9.25 -12.63 -21.38
CA GLY A 87 8.31 -11.61 -20.96
C GLY A 87 8.93 -10.43 -20.25
N VAL A 88 8.12 -9.40 -20.07
CA VAL A 88 8.44 -8.19 -19.30
C VAL A 88 7.28 -7.86 -18.37
N GLY A 89 7.54 -7.06 -17.35
CA GLY A 89 6.49 -6.62 -16.43
C GLY A 89 6.68 -5.22 -15.89
N GLU A 90 5.56 -4.64 -15.47
CA GLU A 90 5.49 -3.38 -14.75
C GLU A 90 4.86 -3.61 -13.38
N VAL A 91 5.36 -2.91 -12.38
CA VAL A 91 4.80 -2.86 -11.04
C VAL A 91 4.22 -1.45 -10.81
N VAL A 92 2.99 -1.40 -10.31
CA VAL A 92 2.30 -0.15 -10.03
C VAL A 92 1.52 -0.27 -8.73
N THR A 93 1.58 0.75 -7.87
CA THR A 93 0.61 0.93 -6.79
C THR A 93 -0.44 1.95 -7.22
N THR A 94 -1.64 1.84 -6.68
CA THR A 94 -2.81 2.65 -7.03
C THR A 94 -2.83 4.04 -6.38
N THR A 95 -1.93 4.26 -5.41
CA THR A 95 -1.78 5.47 -4.58
C THR A 95 -1.15 6.65 -5.31
N ASP A 96 -1.87 7.76 -5.51
CA ASP A 96 -1.29 8.97 -6.13
C ASP A 96 -0.24 9.68 -5.25
N GLY A 97 0.42 10.71 -5.80
CA GLY A 97 1.47 11.45 -5.10
C GLY A 97 1.02 12.16 -3.82
N ALA A 98 -0.21 12.72 -3.81
CA ALA A 98 -0.79 13.37 -2.64
C ALA A 98 -1.18 12.32 -1.58
N ARG A 99 -1.81 11.22 -1.99
CA ARG A 99 -2.13 10.10 -1.10
C ARG A 99 -0.88 9.44 -0.52
N ALA A 100 0.19 9.27 -1.30
CA ALA A 100 1.45 8.75 -0.81
C ALA A 100 2.12 9.71 0.19
N GLN A 101 1.94 11.03 0.02
CA GLN A 101 2.36 12.05 1.00
C GLN A 101 1.46 12.06 2.26
N GLN A 102 0.18 11.72 2.13
CA GLN A 102 -0.73 11.50 3.25
C GLN A 102 -0.30 10.29 4.07
N LEU A 103 -0.13 9.13 3.44
CA LEU A 103 0.20 7.89 4.14
C LEU A 103 1.60 7.95 4.79
N ARG A 104 2.60 8.55 4.13
CA ARG A 104 3.91 8.81 4.78
C ARG A 104 3.80 9.66 6.05
N ALA A 105 2.93 10.67 6.05
CA ALA A 105 2.72 11.50 7.23
C ALA A 105 2.06 10.73 8.38
N PHE A 106 1.17 9.80 8.05
CA PHE A 106 0.52 8.93 9.02
C PHE A 106 1.52 7.94 9.62
N SER A 107 2.37 7.32 8.80
CA SER A 107 3.49 6.50 9.27
C SER A 107 4.47 7.27 10.17
N ASN A 108 4.56 8.60 10.01
CA ASN A 108 5.34 9.50 10.87
C ASN A 108 4.57 10.00 12.11
N GLY A 109 3.30 9.63 12.29
CA GLY A 109 2.46 10.07 13.41
C GLY A 109 1.89 11.49 13.30
N GLU A 110 1.93 12.14 12.14
CA GLU A 110 1.48 13.54 11.96
C GLU A 110 -0.03 13.77 12.20
N LEU A 111 -0.84 12.71 12.32
CA LEU A 111 -2.24 12.76 12.79
C LEU A 111 -2.53 11.77 13.93
N GLU A 112 -1.52 11.39 14.73
CA GLU A 112 -1.74 10.66 15.98
C GLU A 112 -1.29 11.51 17.17
N PHE A 113 -2.23 11.94 18.01
CA PHE A 113 -1.90 12.79 19.16
C PHE A 113 -2.84 12.62 20.37
N GLU A 114 -2.25 12.76 21.55
CA GLU A 114 -2.93 12.70 22.86
C GLU A 114 -3.14 14.11 23.42
N ARG A 115 -4.34 14.44 23.90
CA ARG A 115 -4.68 15.78 24.38
C ARG A 115 -5.53 15.67 25.66
N LYS A 116 -5.19 16.46 26.68
CA LYS A 116 -5.76 16.38 28.05
C LYS A 116 -7.14 17.03 28.15
N GLU A 117 -7.45 17.85 27.16
CA GLU A 117 -8.70 18.54 26.93
C GLU A 117 -9.82 17.57 26.53
N LEU A 118 -9.45 16.42 25.94
CA LEU A 118 -10.36 15.37 25.47
C LEU A 118 -10.36 14.18 26.43
N ARG A 119 -11.48 13.45 26.45
CA ARG A 119 -11.68 12.19 27.21
C ARG A 119 -11.92 11.00 26.29
N GLY A 120 -12.50 11.23 25.12
CA GLY A 120 -12.79 10.20 24.12
C GLY A 120 -11.56 9.77 23.33
N THR A 121 -11.67 8.62 22.67
CA THR A 121 -10.81 8.29 21.53
C THR A 121 -11.56 8.64 20.25
N TRP A 122 -11.00 9.52 19.44
CA TRP A 122 -11.58 10.03 18.20
C TRP A 122 -10.82 9.46 17.01
N TRP A 123 -11.55 9.00 15.99
CA TRP A 123 -11.01 8.70 14.67
C TRP A 123 -11.55 9.70 13.67
N VAL A 124 -10.66 10.23 12.83
CA VAL A 124 -11.00 11.30 11.89
C VAL A 124 -10.50 10.96 10.51
N THR A 125 -11.40 10.94 9.53
CA THR A 125 -11.06 10.62 8.15
C THR A 125 -10.74 11.91 7.39
N VAL A 126 -9.59 11.98 6.72
CA VAL A 126 -9.13 13.17 5.98
C VAL A 126 -8.86 12.89 4.50
N THR A 127 -9.20 13.85 3.63
CA THR A 127 -8.86 13.80 2.20
C THR A 127 -7.34 13.89 1.97
N PRO A 128 -6.81 13.42 0.81
CA PRO A 128 -5.39 13.58 0.46
C PRO A 128 -4.91 15.03 0.39
N LEU A 129 -5.84 15.98 0.21
CA LEU A 129 -5.58 17.42 0.09
C LEU A 129 -5.80 18.18 1.41
N ALA A 130 -6.06 17.47 2.52
CA ALA A 130 -6.38 18.08 3.80
C ALA A 130 -5.28 19.04 4.31
N ARG A 131 -5.70 20.22 4.76
CA ARG A 131 -4.81 21.28 5.25
C ARG A 131 -4.37 20.99 6.68
N ARG A 132 -3.15 20.50 6.87
CA ARG A 132 -2.62 20.12 8.19
C ARG A 132 -2.24 21.29 9.10
N VAL A 133 -1.93 22.46 8.54
CA VAL A 133 -1.49 23.63 9.33
C VAL A 133 -2.63 24.09 10.24
N GLY A 134 -2.46 23.90 11.56
CA GLY A 134 -3.46 24.24 12.57
C GLY A 134 -4.58 23.20 12.77
N LEU A 135 -4.61 22.12 11.97
CA LEU A 135 -5.65 21.08 12.01
C LEU A 135 -5.79 20.45 13.40
N GLU A 136 -4.67 20.16 14.06
CA GLU A 136 -4.64 19.64 15.44
C GLU A 136 -5.45 20.51 16.41
N ARG A 137 -5.20 21.83 16.39
CA ARG A 137 -5.87 22.79 17.27
C ARG A 137 -7.37 22.88 16.98
N THR A 138 -7.73 22.91 15.70
CA THR A 138 -9.15 22.97 15.30
C THR A 138 -9.90 21.69 15.67
N LEU A 139 -9.26 20.51 15.53
CA LEU A 139 -9.82 19.24 15.97
C LEU A 139 -10.06 19.19 17.48
N VAL A 140 -9.07 19.63 18.28
CA VAL A 140 -9.20 19.66 19.75
C VAL A 140 -10.31 20.61 20.20
N ASP A 141 -10.39 21.82 19.63
CA ASP A 141 -11.44 22.79 19.95
C ASP A 141 -12.84 22.28 19.59
N ALA A 142 -13.01 21.73 18.38
CA ALA A 142 -14.27 21.15 17.94
C ALA A 142 -14.71 19.95 18.80
N PHE A 143 -13.81 19.00 19.06
CA PHE A 143 -14.15 17.80 19.83
C PHE A 143 -14.37 18.10 21.32
N SER A 144 -13.66 19.07 21.90
CA SER A 144 -13.95 19.53 23.27
C SER A 144 -15.37 20.09 23.40
N LYS A 145 -15.88 20.78 22.37
CA LYS A 145 -17.27 21.29 22.31
C LYS A 145 -18.28 20.15 22.18
N LEU A 146 -18.00 19.14 21.35
CA LEU A 146 -18.84 17.95 21.21
C LEU A 146 -18.90 17.14 22.52
N GLU A 147 -17.75 16.87 23.16
CA GLU A 147 -17.70 16.18 24.46
C GLU A 147 -18.43 16.96 25.55
N ALA A 148 -18.31 18.29 25.59
CA ALA A 148 -19.04 19.14 26.55
C ALA A 148 -20.57 19.09 26.38
N ARG A 149 -21.06 18.77 25.18
CA ARG A 149 -22.48 18.53 24.87
C ARG A 149 -22.92 17.09 25.12
N GLY A 150 -21.99 16.15 25.29
CA GLY A 150 -22.25 14.70 25.31
C GLY A 150 -22.46 14.09 23.91
N ASP A 151 -22.16 14.84 22.84
CA ASP A 151 -22.35 14.42 21.45
C ASP A 151 -21.18 13.55 20.98
N HIS A 152 -21.20 12.27 21.37
CA HIS A 152 -20.18 11.27 21.03
C HIS A 152 -20.53 10.47 19.76
N THR A 153 -20.94 11.19 18.71
CA THR A 153 -21.57 10.63 17.52
C THR A 153 -20.56 10.00 16.55
N ARG A 154 -21.01 9.01 15.76
CA ARG A 154 -20.38 8.66 14.48
C ARG A 154 -21.10 9.41 13.36
N VAL A 155 -20.37 10.24 12.61
CA VAL A 155 -20.93 11.04 11.53
C VAL A 155 -20.16 10.72 10.24
N SER A 156 -20.83 10.02 9.32
CA SER A 156 -20.29 9.62 8.02
C SER A 156 -21.44 9.55 7.00
N PRO A 157 -21.40 10.34 5.90
CA PRO A 157 -20.46 11.45 5.68
C PRO A 157 -20.65 12.56 6.72
N LEU A 158 -19.69 13.48 6.85
CA LEU A 158 -19.91 14.68 7.66
C LEU A 158 -21.02 15.55 7.08
N HIS A 159 -21.94 15.95 7.95
CA HIS A 159 -23.05 16.87 7.67
C HIS A 159 -22.85 18.17 8.49
N PRO A 160 -22.10 19.17 7.98
CA PRO A 160 -21.83 20.43 8.68
C PRO A 160 -23.08 21.17 9.16
N GLU A 161 -24.20 21.00 8.45
CA GLU A 161 -25.52 21.56 8.78
C GLU A 161 -26.14 20.98 10.06
N LEU A 162 -25.73 19.77 10.48
CA LEU A 162 -26.17 19.15 11.73
C LEU A 162 -25.22 19.47 12.91
N PHE A 163 -23.98 19.84 12.62
CA PHE A 163 -22.91 20.05 13.59
C PHE A 163 -22.05 21.27 13.19
N PRO A 164 -22.47 22.49 13.54
CA PRO A 164 -21.75 23.72 13.18
C PRO A 164 -20.27 23.72 13.63
N GLU A 165 -19.96 23.06 14.74
CA GLU A 165 -18.61 22.94 15.31
C GLU A 165 -17.62 22.22 14.40
N ILE A 166 -18.08 21.39 13.45
CA ILE A 166 -17.23 20.67 12.49
C ILE A 166 -17.24 21.30 11.09
N ALA A 167 -17.95 22.41 10.87
CA ALA A 167 -18.00 23.06 9.56
C ALA A 167 -16.62 23.56 9.09
N GLU A 168 -15.79 24.07 10.01
CA GLU A 168 -14.39 24.42 9.71
C GLU A 168 -13.54 23.18 9.41
N LEU A 169 -13.84 22.02 10.02
CA LEU A 169 -13.12 20.78 9.77
C LEU A 169 -13.37 20.25 8.35
N ALA A 170 -14.61 20.34 7.85
CA ALA A 170 -14.92 20.01 6.46
C ALA A 170 -14.09 20.87 5.47
N LEU A 171 -13.93 22.17 5.75
CA LEU A 171 -13.07 23.07 4.96
C LEU A 171 -11.56 22.75 5.06
N LEU A 172 -11.13 22.08 6.14
CA LEU A 172 -9.78 21.55 6.27
C LEU A 172 -9.60 20.18 5.59
N GLY A 173 -10.67 19.59 5.05
CA GLY A 173 -10.66 18.31 4.36
C GLY A 173 -10.94 17.09 5.25
N LEU A 174 -11.70 17.26 6.35
CA LEU A 174 -12.25 16.14 7.12
C LEU A 174 -13.52 15.60 6.43
N THR A 175 -13.76 14.28 6.46
CA THR A 175 -14.90 13.64 5.75
C THR A 175 -15.72 12.63 6.56
N GLU A 176 -15.16 12.05 7.62
CA GLU A 176 -15.88 11.26 8.65
C GLU A 176 -15.26 11.53 10.03
N ILE A 177 -16.09 11.49 11.08
CA ILE A 177 -15.63 11.39 12.47
C ILE A 177 -16.33 10.24 13.18
N SER A 178 -15.63 9.60 14.11
CA SER A 178 -16.23 8.71 15.08
C SER A 178 -15.57 8.84 16.44
N CYS A 179 -16.36 8.71 17.50
CA CYS A 179 -15.89 8.74 18.89
C CYS A 179 -16.14 7.38 19.55
N ASN A 180 -15.16 6.88 20.31
CA ASN A 180 -15.41 5.98 21.41
C ASN A 180 -15.47 6.82 22.70
N PRO A 181 -16.66 7.04 23.28
CA PRO A 181 -16.84 7.87 24.47
C PRO A 181 -16.30 7.27 25.75
N THR A 182 -15.94 5.98 25.74
CA THR A 182 -15.51 5.26 26.95
C THR A 182 -14.31 5.98 27.57
N PRO A 183 -14.45 6.60 28.76
CA PRO A 183 -13.36 7.32 29.38
C PRO A 183 -12.23 6.34 29.69
N GLN A 184 -11.02 6.65 29.22
CA GLN A 184 -9.82 5.91 29.58
C GLN A 184 -9.07 6.63 30.69
N ASP A 185 -8.33 5.89 31.50
CA ASP A 185 -7.37 6.46 32.45
C ASP A 185 -6.21 7.11 31.67
N GLY A 186 -6.34 8.41 31.36
CA GLY A 186 -5.33 9.16 30.61
C GLY A 186 -5.92 10.30 29.78
N PRO A 187 -5.09 10.95 28.93
CA PRO A 187 -5.56 11.90 27.94
C PRO A 187 -6.39 11.21 26.84
N GLY A 188 -7.41 11.90 26.34
CA GLY A 188 -8.11 11.53 25.11
C GLY A 188 -7.17 11.57 23.91
N LYS A 189 -7.57 10.90 22.83
CA LYS A 189 -6.71 10.65 21.66
C LYS A 189 -7.41 10.95 20.36
N ILE A 190 -6.66 11.41 19.37
CA ILE A 190 -7.11 11.57 17.99
C ILE A 190 -6.22 10.70 17.09
N HIS A 191 -6.86 9.90 16.25
CA HIS A 191 -6.25 9.07 15.22
C HIS A 191 -6.73 9.51 13.84
N GLY A 192 -5.80 9.92 12.97
CA GLY A 192 -6.06 10.13 11.56
C GLY A 192 -6.28 8.81 10.83
N LEU A 193 -7.37 8.75 10.07
CA LEU A 193 -7.65 7.74 9.05
C LEU A 193 -7.60 8.41 7.66
N PRO A 194 -7.03 7.75 6.66
CA PRO A 194 -6.91 8.35 5.34
C PRO A 194 -8.23 8.09 4.62
N GLU A 195 -8.77 9.07 3.88
CA GLU A 195 -10.06 8.94 3.17
C GLU A 195 -10.07 7.70 2.26
N GLY A 196 -10.78 6.66 2.67
CA GLY A 196 -11.08 5.50 1.85
C GLY A 196 -12.57 5.51 1.51
N ILE A 197 -12.95 4.91 0.39
CA ILE A 197 -14.35 4.87 -0.07
C ILE A 197 -15.06 3.74 0.68
N GLY A 198 -15.17 3.89 2.00
CA GLY A 198 -15.93 3.02 2.89
C GLY A 198 -17.44 3.25 2.74
N GLY A 199 -18.22 2.19 2.83
CA GLY A 199 -19.68 2.28 2.73
C GLY A 199 -20.35 0.91 2.71
N PRO A 200 -21.69 0.85 2.79
CA PRO A 200 -22.46 -0.38 2.65
C PRO A 200 -22.52 -0.80 1.18
N VAL A 201 -21.46 -1.44 0.71
CA VAL A 201 -21.35 -2.01 -0.63
C VAL A 201 -21.19 -3.53 -0.52
N ALA A 202 -21.69 -4.27 -1.50
CA ALA A 202 -21.44 -5.70 -1.60
C ALA A 202 -19.93 -5.96 -1.73
N ILE A 203 -19.46 -7.02 -1.08
CA ILE A 203 -18.07 -7.48 -1.17
C ILE A 203 -18.10 -8.66 -2.13
N ASP A 204 -17.90 -8.36 -3.40
CA ASP A 204 -17.95 -9.31 -4.51
C ASP A 204 -16.87 -8.99 -5.56
N TRP A 205 -16.73 -9.92 -6.51
CA TRP A 205 -15.80 -9.76 -7.62
C TRP A 205 -16.33 -8.87 -8.74
N ASP A 206 -17.64 -8.62 -8.85
CA ASP A 206 -18.22 -7.73 -9.86
C ASP A 206 -17.72 -6.29 -9.68
N GLY A 207 -17.88 -5.73 -8.48
CA GLY A 207 -17.42 -4.38 -8.17
C GLY A 207 -15.89 -4.24 -8.25
N CYS A 208 -15.17 -5.29 -7.86
CA CYS A 208 -13.71 -5.37 -7.96
C CYS A 208 -13.25 -5.37 -9.42
N ALA A 209 -13.79 -6.27 -10.25
CA ALA A 209 -13.44 -6.41 -11.67
C ALA A 209 -13.78 -5.16 -12.47
N ALA A 210 -14.92 -4.53 -12.21
CA ALA A 210 -15.31 -3.26 -12.83
C ALA A 210 -14.29 -2.14 -12.53
N TRP A 211 -13.92 -1.97 -11.25
CA TRP A 211 -12.92 -0.97 -10.86
C TRP A 211 -11.53 -1.25 -11.43
N ILE A 212 -11.08 -2.51 -11.43
CA ILE A 212 -9.82 -2.91 -12.07
C ILE A 212 -9.84 -2.50 -13.55
N SER A 213 -10.94 -2.80 -14.25
CA SER A 213 -11.13 -2.49 -15.67
C SER A 213 -11.13 -0.98 -15.97
N GLU A 214 -11.55 -0.15 -15.01
CA GLU A 214 -11.43 1.31 -15.09
C GLU A 214 -9.98 1.76 -14.81
N PHE A 215 -9.36 1.25 -13.74
CA PHE A 215 -7.99 1.55 -13.36
C PHE A 215 -7.00 1.28 -14.49
N LEU A 216 -7.12 0.13 -15.18
CA LEU A 216 -6.26 -0.25 -16.31
C LEU A 216 -6.35 0.73 -17.50
N ARG A 217 -7.48 1.43 -17.65
CA ARG A 217 -7.72 2.42 -18.72
C ARG A 217 -7.36 3.85 -18.31
N SER A 218 -7.22 4.12 -17.00
CA SER A 218 -6.87 5.43 -16.45
C SER A 218 -5.50 5.94 -16.96
N ASP A 219 -5.33 7.25 -17.05
CA ASP A 219 -4.06 7.88 -17.47
C ASP A 219 -2.87 7.42 -16.60
N ARG A 220 -3.16 7.10 -15.34
CA ARG A 220 -2.22 6.60 -14.34
C ARG A 220 -1.63 5.22 -14.70
N CYS A 221 -2.46 4.31 -15.21
CA CYS A 221 -2.03 2.97 -15.59
C CYS A 221 -1.61 2.88 -17.07
N ARG A 222 -2.17 3.73 -17.94
CA ARG A 222 -1.93 3.68 -19.39
C ARG A 222 -0.45 3.68 -19.77
N GLY A 223 0.35 4.58 -19.19
CA GLY A 223 1.80 4.62 -19.45
C GLY A 223 2.57 3.36 -18.99
N LYS A 224 2.04 2.62 -18.01
CA LYS A 224 2.56 1.31 -17.60
C LYS A 224 2.20 0.25 -18.65
N VAL A 225 0.93 0.19 -19.07
CA VAL A 225 0.46 -0.74 -20.12
C VAL A 225 1.15 -0.52 -21.48
N GLU A 226 1.45 0.74 -21.83
CA GLU A 226 2.17 1.10 -23.06
C GLU A 226 3.61 0.55 -23.10
N LYS A 227 4.31 0.47 -21.95
CA LYS A 227 5.66 -0.13 -21.87
C LYS A 227 5.68 -1.63 -22.15
N LEU A 228 4.56 -2.33 -21.91
CA LEU A 228 4.45 -3.78 -22.05
C LEU A 228 4.15 -4.22 -23.51
N GLN A 229 3.86 -3.28 -24.41
CA GLN A 229 3.45 -3.60 -25.77
C GLN A 229 4.57 -4.27 -26.58
N GLY A 230 4.21 -5.36 -27.27
CA GLY A 230 5.11 -6.09 -28.18
C GLY A 230 6.04 -7.12 -27.53
N ALA A 231 5.90 -7.39 -26.23
CA ALA A 231 6.55 -8.53 -25.58
C ALA A 231 5.80 -9.86 -25.86
N GLY A 232 6.45 -11.00 -25.59
CA GLY A 232 5.81 -12.33 -25.67
C GLY A 232 4.80 -12.53 -24.55
N GLU A 233 5.26 -12.36 -23.31
CA GLU A 233 4.41 -12.24 -22.12
C GLU A 233 4.53 -10.83 -21.51
N SER A 234 3.39 -10.30 -21.06
CA SER A 234 3.22 -8.94 -20.57
C SER A 234 2.53 -8.95 -19.22
N HIS A 235 3.25 -8.62 -18.16
CA HIS A 235 2.79 -8.76 -16.78
C HIS A 235 2.58 -7.40 -16.13
N LEU A 236 1.37 -7.12 -15.67
CA LEU A 236 1.11 -5.94 -14.85
C LEU A 236 0.80 -6.37 -13.43
N TYR A 237 1.59 -5.89 -12.47
CA TYR A 237 1.41 -6.16 -11.06
C TYR A 237 0.86 -4.94 -10.34
N VAL A 238 -0.40 -5.02 -9.88
CA VAL A 238 -1.15 -3.92 -9.27
C VAL A 238 -1.21 -4.11 -7.76
N GLY A 239 -0.58 -3.19 -7.03
CA GLY A 239 -0.74 -3.04 -5.58
C GLY A 239 -1.95 -2.18 -5.27
N VAL A 240 -3.03 -2.83 -4.83
CA VAL A 240 -4.21 -2.19 -4.23
C VAL A 240 -3.84 -1.71 -2.84
N THR A 241 -4.38 -0.56 -2.44
CA THR A 241 -4.04 0.14 -1.19
C THR A 241 -5.30 0.60 -0.47
N GLY A 242 -5.19 1.03 0.79
CA GLY A 242 -6.29 1.63 1.55
C GLY A 242 -6.75 3.00 1.02
N ALA A 243 -6.31 3.40 -0.18
CA ALA A 243 -6.85 4.50 -0.97
C ALA A 243 -7.93 4.07 -1.97
N ASP A 244 -7.96 2.79 -2.32
CA ASP A 244 -8.87 2.25 -3.32
C ASP A 244 -10.28 2.01 -2.74
N PRO A 245 -11.29 1.74 -3.58
CA PRO A 245 -12.62 1.48 -3.09
C PRO A 245 -12.65 0.31 -2.11
N TRP A 246 -13.40 0.47 -1.02
CA TRP A 246 -13.55 -0.54 0.02
C TRP A 246 -13.94 -1.94 -0.51
N PRO A 247 -14.80 -2.08 -1.53
CA PRO A 247 -15.08 -3.39 -2.16
C PRO A 247 -13.83 -4.09 -2.70
N VAL A 248 -12.89 -3.35 -3.31
CA VAL A 248 -11.66 -3.90 -3.90
C VAL A 248 -10.74 -4.43 -2.80
N HIS A 249 -10.51 -3.62 -1.77
CA HIS A 249 -9.68 -4.01 -0.63
C HIS A 249 -10.30 -5.17 0.15
N GLN A 250 -11.62 -5.17 0.38
CA GLN A 250 -12.30 -6.26 1.08
C GLN A 250 -12.40 -7.53 0.23
N ALA A 251 -12.58 -7.44 -1.09
CA ALA A 251 -12.54 -8.61 -1.96
C ALA A 251 -11.16 -9.28 -1.90
N LEU A 252 -10.07 -8.52 -1.90
CA LEU A 252 -8.73 -9.08 -1.71
C LEU A 252 -8.51 -9.68 -0.31
N GLU A 253 -8.99 -9.04 0.76
CA GLU A 253 -8.82 -9.54 2.14
C GLU A 253 -9.69 -10.79 2.43
N ILE A 254 -10.92 -10.84 1.91
CA ILE A 254 -11.91 -11.88 2.24
C ILE A 254 -11.94 -12.99 1.18
N LEU A 255 -11.89 -12.64 -0.10
CA LEU A 255 -12.04 -13.57 -1.23
C LEU A 255 -10.70 -13.93 -1.88
N GLY A 256 -9.56 -13.40 -1.44
CA GLY A 256 -8.25 -13.53 -2.10
C GLY A 256 -7.68 -14.96 -2.31
N SER A 257 -8.39 -16.00 -1.86
CA SER A 257 -8.13 -17.41 -2.23
C SER A 257 -8.86 -17.87 -3.50
N GLU A 258 -9.75 -17.05 -4.05
CA GLU A 258 -10.59 -17.32 -5.21
C GLU A 258 -10.07 -16.63 -6.47
N VAL A 259 -10.46 -17.14 -7.64
CA VAL A 259 -10.22 -16.46 -8.92
C VAL A 259 -11.36 -15.46 -9.16
N PRO A 260 -11.07 -14.17 -9.46
CA PRO A 260 -12.11 -13.19 -9.73
C PRO A 260 -13.01 -13.61 -10.90
N LEU A 261 -14.32 -13.69 -10.64
CA LEU A 261 -15.35 -13.91 -11.64
C LEU A 261 -16.46 -12.86 -11.45
N PRO A 262 -16.74 -12.01 -12.47
CA PRO A 262 -16.13 -11.98 -13.80
C PRO A 262 -14.65 -11.58 -13.78
N ALA A 263 -13.93 -11.98 -14.82
CA ALA A 263 -12.58 -11.46 -15.05
C ALA A 263 -12.66 -9.99 -15.51
N PRO A 264 -11.70 -9.14 -15.13
CA PRO A 264 -11.65 -7.75 -15.61
C PRO A 264 -11.29 -7.67 -17.10
N ASP A 265 -11.74 -6.60 -17.76
CA ASP A 265 -11.33 -6.29 -19.12
C ASP A 265 -9.84 -5.90 -19.16
N LEU A 266 -9.00 -6.75 -19.77
CA LEU A 266 -7.59 -6.46 -19.96
C LEU A 266 -7.38 -5.64 -21.25
N PRO A 267 -6.54 -4.58 -21.24
CA PRO A 267 -6.10 -3.92 -22.46
C PRO A 267 -5.34 -4.85 -23.41
N ASP A 268 -5.40 -4.58 -24.71
CA ASP A 268 -4.65 -5.32 -25.73
C ASP A 268 -3.16 -5.43 -25.38
N GLY A 269 -2.58 -6.62 -25.60
CA GLY A 269 -1.18 -6.90 -25.34
C GLY A 269 -0.81 -7.16 -23.88
N LEU A 270 -1.73 -7.02 -22.92
CA LEU A 270 -1.54 -7.48 -21.54
C LEU A 270 -1.94 -8.95 -21.41
N THR A 271 -1.01 -9.84 -21.07
CA THR A 271 -1.28 -11.29 -20.97
C THR A 271 -1.54 -11.75 -19.55
N HIS A 272 -0.94 -11.10 -18.55
CA HIS A 272 -1.04 -11.47 -17.14
C HIS A 272 -1.30 -10.24 -16.27
N LEU A 273 -2.38 -10.27 -15.49
CA LEU A 273 -2.66 -9.31 -14.43
C LEU A 273 -2.48 -9.97 -13.07
N TRP A 274 -1.74 -9.30 -12.19
CA TRP A 274 -1.50 -9.71 -10.80
C TRP A 274 -2.03 -8.62 -9.88
N ILE A 275 -2.73 -9.00 -8.82
CA ILE A 275 -3.34 -8.06 -7.89
C ILE A 275 -3.02 -8.51 -6.46
N ASP A 276 -2.62 -7.56 -5.62
CA ASP A 276 -2.09 -7.82 -4.28
C ASP A 276 -2.38 -6.61 -3.38
N ASP A 277 -2.60 -6.86 -2.07
CA ASP A 277 -2.78 -5.81 -1.06
C ASP A 277 -1.41 -5.26 -0.66
N ALA A 278 -1.09 -4.05 -1.13
CA ALA A 278 0.19 -3.40 -0.89
C ALA A 278 0.49 -3.17 0.60
N GLU A 279 -0.51 -3.07 1.48
CA GLU A 279 -0.35 -2.59 2.87
C GLU A 279 0.19 -3.65 3.84
N PHE A 280 0.43 -4.88 3.37
CA PHE A 280 0.99 -5.98 4.17
C PHE A 280 2.54 -6.03 4.22
N PRO A 281 3.21 -6.20 5.40
CA PRO A 281 2.68 -6.46 6.75
C PRO A 281 3.27 -5.56 7.88
N SER A 282 3.52 -4.26 7.67
CA SER A 282 4.05 -3.39 8.74
C SER A 282 3.01 -3.00 9.80
N CYS A 283 1.73 -2.93 9.43
CA CYS A 283 0.64 -2.44 10.30
C CYS A 283 -0.24 -3.52 10.95
N ARG A 284 -0.19 -4.80 10.52
CA ARG A 284 -0.89 -5.88 11.25
C ARG A 284 -0.10 -6.20 12.53
N ARG A 285 -0.38 -5.44 13.60
CA ARG A 285 0.05 -5.77 14.98
C ARG A 285 -0.22 -7.27 15.22
N PRO A 286 0.71 -8.03 15.83
CA PRO A 286 0.52 -9.47 16.05
C PRO A 286 -0.67 -9.72 16.99
N ARG A 287 -1.86 -9.95 16.43
CA ARG A 287 -3.13 -9.96 17.17
C ARG A 287 -3.30 -11.16 18.11
N GLU A 288 -2.41 -12.15 18.05
CA GLU A 288 -2.54 -13.40 18.82
C GLU A 288 -1.33 -13.80 19.69
N ALA A 289 -0.16 -13.17 19.53
CA ALA A 289 1.06 -13.59 20.23
C ALA A 289 1.00 -13.40 21.77
N ALA A 290 0.09 -12.57 22.28
CA ALA A 290 0.00 -12.22 23.70
C ALA A 290 -0.98 -13.08 24.54
N ARG A 291 -1.70 -14.06 23.95
CA ARG A 291 -2.76 -14.83 24.64
C ARG A 291 -2.41 -16.27 25.04
N ARG A 292 -1.13 -16.64 25.07
CA ARG A 292 -0.67 -17.90 25.69
C ARG A 292 0.39 -17.66 26.76
N ARG A 293 -0.03 -17.26 27.96
CA ARG A 293 0.76 -17.56 29.17
C ARG A 293 0.80 -19.09 29.34
N PRO A 294 1.97 -19.72 29.52
CA PRO A 294 1.98 -21.12 29.92
C PRO A 294 1.30 -21.25 31.29
N ARG A 295 0.34 -22.18 31.40
CA ARG A 295 -0.15 -22.60 32.72
C ARG A 295 1.01 -23.31 33.41
N SER A 296 1.55 -22.70 34.47
CA SER A 296 2.48 -23.38 35.37
C SER A 296 1.77 -24.58 36.00
N CYS A 297 2.20 -25.79 35.67
CA CYS A 297 1.78 -26.98 36.40
C CYS A 297 2.27 -26.85 37.86
N PRO A 298 1.41 -27.10 38.87
CA PRO A 298 1.90 -27.24 40.23
C PRO A 298 2.71 -28.53 40.32
N VAL A 299 3.99 -28.41 40.69
CA VAL A 299 4.78 -29.57 41.12
C VAL A 299 4.28 -29.95 42.51
N ALA A 300 3.76 -31.16 42.66
CA ALA A 300 3.41 -31.71 43.96
C ALA A 300 4.70 -32.07 44.70
N ASP A 301 5.00 -31.34 45.78
CA ASP A 301 6.16 -31.63 46.62
C ASP A 301 5.85 -32.82 47.55
N MET A 302 6.33 -34.00 47.17
CA MET A 302 6.35 -35.18 48.02
C MET A 302 7.71 -35.30 48.71
N SER A 303 7.86 -34.78 49.93
CA SER A 303 8.91 -35.22 50.88
C SER A 303 8.72 -34.71 52.31
N SER A 304 8.06 -35.51 53.15
CA SER A 304 8.25 -35.46 54.61
C SER A 304 8.07 -36.84 55.23
N ALA A 305 9.11 -37.68 55.10
CA ALA A 305 9.15 -39.02 55.70
C ALA A 305 10.58 -39.44 56.11
N ARG A 306 11.15 -38.75 57.10
CA ARG A 306 12.01 -39.27 58.19
C ARG A 306 12.56 -38.12 59.03
#